data_AF-A0AA94HN08-F1
#
_entry.id   AF-A0AA94HN08-F1
#
_cell.length_a   1.000
_cell.length_b   1.000
_cell.length_c   1.000
_cell.angle_alpha   90.00
_cell.angle_beta   90.00
_cell.angle_gamma   90.00
#
_symmetry.space_group_name_H-M   'P 1'
#
loop_
_entity.id
_entity.type
_entity.pdbx_description
1 polymer ?
#
loop_
_entity_poly.entity_id
_entity_poly.type
_entity_poly.pdbx_seq_one_letter_code
_entity_poly.pdbx_strand_id
1 'polypeptide(L)'
;MHRLAKVAVAVSAGALVLTGCTSTDEPRGPQGPTGYELATTLENGAHVWWDRGDESGMTDLIVTRGAGGVIDSCLGKAPLLCFVGPEESRMALIIAPPQATGGVVHYFGEDIPLQLGTGPTAEQDAVLAASMPPEHLDDAAGWTYEVVDAAGGVVMSR
;
A
#
# COMPACT_ATOMS: atom_id res chain seq x y z
N MET A 1 6.94 39.99 -67.48
CA MET A 1 5.82 39.16 -66.98
C MET A 1 6.40 38.43 -65.77
N HIS A 2 6.01 38.64 -64.52
CA HIS A 2 4.67 38.71 -63.94
C HIS A 2 4.58 39.77 -62.82
N ARG A 3 3.45 40.49 -62.81
CA ARG A 3 2.91 41.15 -61.60
C ARG A 3 2.17 40.10 -60.78
N LEU A 4 2.03 40.34 -59.47
CA LEU A 4 0.86 40.10 -58.59
C LEU A 4 1.38 40.23 -57.13
N ALA A 5 1.13 41.34 -56.44
CA ALA A 5 -0.09 41.72 -55.71
C ALA A 5 0.06 41.42 -54.20
N LYS A 6 0.14 42.51 -53.43
CA LYS A 6 0.11 42.51 -51.96
C LYS A 6 -1.28 42.02 -51.52
N VAL A 7 -1.31 40.99 -50.69
CA VAL A 7 -2.51 40.59 -49.95
C VAL A 7 -2.15 40.63 -48.47
N ALA A 8 -2.63 41.67 -47.79
CA ALA A 8 -2.68 41.71 -46.34
C ALA A 8 -3.88 40.86 -45.90
N VAL A 9 -3.65 39.85 -45.06
CA VAL A 9 -4.72 39.15 -44.35
C VAL A 9 -4.43 39.25 -42.87
N ALA A 10 -5.46 39.69 -42.16
CA ALA A 10 -5.45 40.17 -40.79
C ALA A 10 -5.07 39.10 -39.77
N VAL A 11 -4.29 39.53 -38.78
CA VAL A 11 -4.14 38.84 -37.50
C VAL A 11 -5.51 38.80 -36.83
N SER A 12 -6.07 37.60 -36.68
CA SER A 12 -7.20 37.35 -35.78
C SER A 12 -6.69 36.45 -34.67
N ALA A 13 -6.36 37.08 -33.54
CA ALA A 13 -6.07 36.42 -32.28
C ALA A 13 -7.35 35.74 -31.77
N GLY A 14 -7.57 34.51 -32.21
CA GLY A 14 -8.56 33.63 -31.61
C GLY A 14 -7.96 33.00 -30.35
N ALA A 15 -8.05 33.70 -29.23
CA ALA A 15 -7.91 33.08 -27.92
C ALA A 15 -9.09 32.11 -27.74
N LEU A 16 -8.91 30.87 -28.19
CA LEU A 16 -9.69 29.74 -27.71
C LEU A 16 -9.27 29.52 -26.25
N VAL A 17 -9.88 30.28 -25.36
CA VAL A 17 -10.04 29.87 -23.96
C VAL A 17 -10.92 28.63 -24.03
N LEU A 18 -10.29 27.46 -24.17
CA LEU A 18 -10.90 26.22 -23.73
C LEU A 18 -11.07 26.40 -22.23
N THR A 19 -12.27 26.87 -21.88
CA THR A 19 -12.85 26.72 -20.55
C THR A 19 -12.47 25.34 -20.06
N GLY A 20 -11.61 25.29 -19.04
CA GLY A 20 -11.26 24.08 -18.32
C GLY A 20 -12.52 23.54 -17.67
N CYS A 21 -13.27 22.77 -18.44
CA CYS A 21 -14.41 22.02 -17.97
C CYS A 21 -13.88 20.72 -17.37
N THR A 22 -13.97 20.68 -16.04
CA THR A 22 -13.95 19.47 -15.21
C THR A 22 -12.67 18.65 -15.29
N SER A 23 -11.64 19.11 -14.60
CA SER A 23 -10.82 18.14 -13.86
C SER A 23 -11.75 17.56 -12.79
N THR A 24 -12.55 16.55 -13.14
CA THR A 24 -12.79 15.48 -12.16
C THR A 24 -11.39 15.06 -11.77
N ASP A 25 -10.96 15.44 -10.57
CA ASP A 25 -9.82 14.79 -9.93
C ASP A 25 -10.22 13.31 -9.83
N GLU A 26 -9.97 12.55 -10.89
CA GLU A 26 -9.86 11.11 -10.78
C GLU A 26 -8.83 10.87 -9.67
N PRO A 27 -9.11 9.98 -8.71
CA PRO A 27 -8.16 9.68 -7.65
C PRO A 27 -6.81 9.35 -8.28
N ARG A 28 -5.84 10.25 -8.13
CA ARG A 28 -4.47 10.05 -8.61
C ARG A 28 -3.79 9.13 -7.61
N GLY A 29 -4.09 7.84 -7.71
CA GLY A 29 -3.59 6.81 -6.81
C GLY A 29 -4.10 5.44 -7.24
N PRO A 30 -3.54 4.36 -6.67
CA PRO A 30 -4.06 3.02 -6.91
C PRO A 30 -5.55 2.96 -6.51
N GLN A 31 -6.34 2.17 -7.23
CA GLN A 31 -7.74 1.91 -6.88
C GLN A 31 -7.85 0.54 -6.20
N GLY A 32 -8.45 0.54 -5.02
CA GLY A 32 -8.65 -0.65 -4.21
C GLY A 32 -10.04 -1.26 -4.37
N PRO A 33 -10.28 -2.39 -3.69
CA PRO A 33 -11.62 -2.95 -3.55
C PRO A 33 -12.61 -1.93 -2.97
N THR A 34 -13.87 -2.02 -3.40
CA THR A 34 -14.93 -1.14 -2.88
C THR A 34 -15.07 -1.30 -1.36
N GLY A 35 -15.07 -0.20 -0.62
CA GLY A 35 -15.16 -0.18 0.84
C GLY A 35 -13.81 -0.22 1.56
N TYR A 36 -12.70 -0.36 0.83
CA TYR A 36 -11.37 -0.40 1.42
C TYR A 36 -10.60 0.90 1.17
N GLU A 37 -9.83 1.31 2.17
CA GLU A 37 -8.87 2.42 2.07
C GLU A 37 -7.45 1.88 1.88
N LEU A 38 -6.58 2.63 1.20
CA LEU A 38 -5.17 2.25 1.07
C LEU A 38 -4.47 2.43 2.43
N ALA A 39 -4.05 1.34 3.04
CA ALA A 39 -3.30 1.36 4.29
C ALA A 39 -1.82 1.61 4.04
N THR A 40 -1.23 0.97 3.03
CA THR A 40 0.17 1.22 2.68
C THR A 40 0.55 0.69 1.30
N THR A 41 1.70 1.14 0.78
CA THR A 41 2.36 0.52 -0.39
C THR A 41 3.73 -0.02 0.01
N LEU A 42 3.97 -1.29 -0.30
CA LEU A 42 5.21 -2.02 -0.02
C LEU A 42 6.27 -1.78 -1.09
N GLU A 43 7.54 -1.99 -0.78
CA GLU A 43 8.65 -1.80 -1.72
C GLU A 43 8.53 -2.68 -2.98
N ASN A 44 7.92 -3.87 -2.85
CA ASN A 44 7.67 -4.79 -3.95
C ASN A 44 6.49 -4.36 -4.87
N GLY A 45 5.92 -3.18 -4.63
CA GLY A 45 4.81 -2.61 -5.40
C GLY A 45 3.43 -3.18 -5.06
N ALA A 46 3.31 -4.02 -4.02
CA ALA A 46 2.03 -4.46 -3.52
C ALA A 46 1.34 -3.34 -2.73
N HIS A 47 0.01 -3.26 -2.87
CA HIS A 47 -0.84 -2.36 -2.12
C HIS A 47 -1.57 -3.13 -1.03
N VAL A 48 -1.51 -2.63 0.20
CA VAL A 48 -2.28 -3.15 1.32
C VAL A 48 -3.46 -2.24 1.54
N TRP A 49 -4.65 -2.82 1.47
CA TRP A 49 -5.93 -2.17 1.65
C TRP A 49 -6.54 -2.64 2.95
N TRP A 50 -7.23 -1.77 3.66
CA TRP A 50 -7.95 -2.13 4.89
C TRP A 50 -9.44 -1.78 4.81
N ASP A 51 -10.27 -2.61 5.42
CA ASP A 51 -11.63 -2.24 5.78
C ASP A 51 -11.63 -1.80 7.24
N ARG A 52 -12.02 -0.54 7.48
CA ARG A 52 -12.19 0.05 8.82
C ARG A 52 -13.63 -0.02 9.31
N GLY A 53 -14.48 -0.85 8.70
CA GLY A 53 -15.84 -1.04 9.14
C GLY A 53 -15.92 -1.33 10.64
N ASP A 54 -16.34 -0.32 11.42
CA ASP A 54 -16.55 -0.41 12.87
C ASP A 54 -17.56 -1.52 13.25
N GLU A 55 -18.31 -2.05 12.28
CA GLU A 55 -19.37 -3.03 12.44
C GLU A 55 -18.88 -4.43 12.85
N SER A 56 -17.68 -4.86 12.42
CA SER A 56 -17.19 -6.23 12.70
C SER A 56 -16.26 -6.32 13.91
N GLY A 57 -15.65 -5.20 14.32
CA GLY A 57 -14.57 -5.17 15.30
C GLY A 57 -13.33 -5.99 14.88
N MET A 58 -13.22 -6.33 13.60
CA MET A 58 -12.10 -7.01 12.97
C MET A 58 -11.55 -6.11 11.87
N THR A 59 -10.25 -6.21 11.63
CA THR A 59 -9.60 -5.53 10.51
C THR A 59 -9.45 -6.53 9.37
N ASP A 60 -10.02 -6.17 8.22
CA ASP A 60 -9.89 -6.95 7.00
C ASP A 60 -8.81 -6.29 6.13
N LEU A 61 -7.73 -7.01 5.86
CA LEU A 61 -6.66 -6.56 4.99
C LEU A 61 -6.76 -7.26 3.65
N ILE A 62 -6.64 -6.52 2.55
CA ILE A 62 -6.50 -7.10 1.21
C ILE A 62 -5.15 -6.66 0.66
N VAL A 63 -4.40 -7.61 0.11
CA VAL A 63 -3.16 -7.31 -0.61
C VAL A 63 -3.43 -7.42 -2.11
N THR A 64 -3.10 -6.39 -2.88
CA THR A 64 -3.18 -6.43 -4.35
C THR A 64 -1.84 -6.15 -5.01
N ARG A 65 -1.62 -6.70 -6.22
CA ARG A 65 -0.52 -6.33 -7.11
C ARG A 65 -1.08 -5.69 -8.37
N GLY A 66 -0.55 -4.53 -8.75
CA GLY A 66 -0.98 -3.80 -9.94
C GLY A 66 -2.45 -3.39 -9.91
N ALA A 67 -3.09 -3.29 -11.08
CA ALA A 67 -4.42 -2.71 -11.27
C ALA A 67 -5.61 -3.59 -10.83
N GLY A 68 -5.46 -4.46 -9.82
CA GLY A 68 -6.60 -5.15 -9.20
C GLY A 68 -6.48 -6.67 -9.05
N GLY A 69 -5.30 -7.27 -9.23
CA GLY A 69 -5.10 -8.66 -8.85
C GLY A 69 -5.04 -8.78 -7.32
N VAL A 70 -6.08 -9.35 -6.70
CA VAL A 70 -6.04 -9.74 -5.28
C VAL A 70 -5.05 -10.88 -5.12
N ILE A 71 -4.04 -10.68 -4.28
CA ILE A 71 -3.03 -11.67 -3.95
C ILE A 71 -3.46 -12.46 -2.71
N ASP A 72 -4.06 -11.77 -1.73
CA ASP A 72 -4.51 -12.37 -0.48
C ASP A 72 -5.49 -11.47 0.30
N SER A 73 -6.12 -12.04 1.31
CA SER A 73 -6.96 -11.36 2.30
C SER A 73 -6.71 -11.91 3.69
N CYS A 74 -6.66 -11.04 4.69
CA CYS A 74 -6.46 -11.41 6.09
C CYS A 74 -7.58 -10.84 6.92
N LEU A 75 -8.16 -11.67 7.78
CA LEU A 75 -9.28 -11.30 8.65
C LEU A 75 -8.88 -11.53 10.10
N GLY A 76 -9.07 -10.54 10.97
CA GLY A 76 -8.91 -10.75 12.42
C GLY A 76 -8.60 -9.49 13.23
N LYS A 77 -7.98 -9.68 14.39
CA LYS A 77 -7.59 -8.60 15.32
C LYS A 77 -6.07 -8.54 15.41
N ALA A 78 -5.50 -7.34 15.58
CA ALA A 78 -4.06 -7.16 15.72
C ALA A 78 -3.49 -8.06 16.84
N PRO A 79 -2.34 -8.72 16.63
CA PRO A 79 -1.54 -8.77 15.40
C PRO A 79 -2.11 -9.72 14.32
N LEU A 80 -2.09 -9.30 13.05
CA LEU A 80 -2.67 -10.02 11.92
C LEU A 80 -1.63 -10.70 11.03
N LEU A 81 -1.39 -11.99 11.20
CA LEU A 81 -0.56 -12.73 10.24
C LEU A 81 -1.38 -13.13 9.01
N CYS A 82 -0.86 -12.79 7.84
CA CYS A 82 -1.37 -13.21 6.54
C CYS A 82 -0.45 -14.28 5.94
N PHE A 83 -1.01 -15.23 5.20
CA PHE A 83 -0.21 -16.24 4.51
C PHE A 83 -0.51 -16.14 3.02
N VAL A 84 0.28 -15.31 2.34
CA VAL A 84 0.10 -15.07 0.92
C VAL A 84 0.48 -16.30 0.12
N GLY A 85 -0.52 -16.92 -0.51
CA GLY A 85 -0.42 -17.78 -1.70
C GLY A 85 0.24 -19.16 -1.54
N PRO A 86 -0.14 -20.15 -2.36
CA PRO A 86 0.42 -21.51 -2.31
C PRO A 86 1.82 -21.66 -2.95
N GLU A 87 2.29 -20.72 -3.79
CA GLU A 87 3.49 -20.94 -4.63
C GLU A 87 4.47 -19.76 -4.78
N GLU A 88 4.19 -18.59 -4.20
CA GLU A 88 5.12 -17.44 -4.20
C GLU A 88 5.19 -16.85 -2.79
N SER A 89 6.36 -16.35 -2.38
CA SER A 89 6.73 -15.83 -1.04
C SER A 89 5.57 -15.42 -0.13
N ARG A 90 5.56 -15.95 1.10
CA ARG A 90 4.55 -15.56 2.12
C ARG A 90 4.81 -14.12 2.55
N MET A 91 3.81 -13.42 3.08
CA MET A 91 4.06 -12.11 3.69
C MET A 91 3.52 -12.03 5.10
N ALA A 92 4.37 -11.75 6.07
CA ALA A 92 3.92 -11.32 7.38
C ALA A 92 3.45 -9.86 7.26
N LEU A 93 2.20 -9.58 7.64
CA LEU A 93 1.71 -8.23 7.88
C LEU A 93 1.59 -8.02 9.39
N ILE A 94 1.90 -6.84 9.88
CA ILE A 94 1.75 -6.50 11.29
C ILE A 94 1.12 -5.12 11.38
N ILE A 95 -0.09 -5.07 11.94
CA ILE A 95 -0.72 -3.82 12.36
C ILE A 95 -0.16 -3.47 13.73
N ALA A 96 0.57 -2.38 13.79
CA ALA A 96 1.28 -1.89 14.96
C ALA A 96 0.77 -0.52 15.40
N PRO A 97 1.05 -0.12 16.66
CA PRO A 97 0.75 1.23 17.11
C PRO A 97 1.36 2.33 16.20
N PRO A 98 0.76 3.52 16.12
CA PRO A 98 1.19 4.59 15.20
C PRO A 98 2.66 5.02 15.33
N GLN A 99 3.26 4.87 16.52
CA GLN A 99 4.66 5.21 16.77
C GLN A 99 5.68 4.19 16.23
N ALA A 100 5.24 3.05 15.69
CA ALA A 100 6.13 2.03 15.17
C ALA A 100 6.84 2.50 13.89
N THR A 101 8.14 2.26 13.82
CA THR A 101 8.98 2.67 12.68
C THR A 101 9.69 1.52 11.98
N GLY A 102 9.69 0.33 12.59
CA GLY A 102 10.35 -0.85 12.03
C GLY A 102 10.21 -2.06 12.94
N GLY A 103 10.91 -3.13 12.61
CA GLY A 103 10.94 -4.34 13.44
C GLY A 103 11.60 -5.51 12.73
N VAL A 104 11.49 -6.68 13.33
CA VAL A 104 11.99 -7.94 12.77
C VAL A 104 10.97 -9.05 12.98
N VAL A 105 10.87 -9.94 12.02
CA VAL A 105 10.25 -11.25 12.18
C VAL A 105 11.37 -12.26 12.30
N HIS A 106 11.39 -13.02 13.39
CA HIS A 106 12.26 -14.18 13.51
C HIS A 106 11.52 -15.37 12.91
N TYR A 107 12.06 -15.99 11.87
CA TYR A 107 11.46 -17.09 11.14
C TYR A 107 12.45 -18.23 11.02
N PHE A 108 12.21 -19.33 11.76
CA PHE A 108 13.07 -20.52 11.71
C PHE A 108 14.58 -20.25 11.85
N GLY A 109 14.94 -19.28 12.69
CA GLY A 109 16.33 -18.89 12.94
C GLY A 109 16.90 -17.84 11.97
N GLU A 110 16.08 -17.31 11.05
CA GLU A 110 16.38 -16.16 10.22
C GLU A 110 15.69 -14.89 10.74
N ASP A 111 16.41 -13.78 10.72
CA ASP A 111 15.89 -12.46 11.08
C ASP A 111 15.49 -11.72 9.81
N ILE A 112 14.18 -11.54 9.61
CA ILE A 112 13.62 -10.90 8.43
C ILE A 112 13.15 -9.48 8.82
N PRO A 113 13.76 -8.43 8.25
CA PRO A 113 13.40 -7.06 8.60
C PRO A 113 11.98 -6.73 8.14
N LEU A 114 11.20 -6.13 9.04
CA LEU A 114 9.91 -5.56 8.73
C LEU A 114 10.08 -4.21 8.04
N GLN A 115 9.41 -4.05 6.92
CA GLN A 115 9.35 -2.81 6.17
C GLN A 115 8.11 -2.04 6.55
N LEU A 116 8.29 -0.79 6.95
CA LEU A 116 7.19 0.16 7.03
C LEU A 116 6.81 0.56 5.60
N GLY A 117 5.58 0.32 5.21
CA GLY A 117 5.11 0.81 3.92
C GLY A 117 4.93 2.34 3.92
N THR A 118 4.62 2.91 2.76
CA THR A 118 4.43 4.36 2.62
C THR A 118 2.96 4.79 2.78
N GLY A 119 2.70 5.75 3.69
CA GLY A 119 1.39 6.38 3.96
C GLY A 119 0.43 5.58 4.86
N PRO A 120 -0.80 6.09 5.14
CA PRO A 120 -1.15 7.50 5.28
C PRO A 120 -1.16 7.93 6.76
N THR A 121 -0.33 8.95 7.06
CA THR A 121 -0.33 9.80 8.27
C THR A 121 0.02 9.19 9.64
N ALA A 122 0.67 10.00 10.48
CA ALA A 122 1.23 9.63 11.78
C ALA A 122 0.20 9.32 12.90
N GLU A 123 -1.09 9.43 12.59
CA GLU A 123 -2.19 9.21 13.54
C GLU A 123 -2.86 7.85 13.34
N GLN A 124 -2.41 7.06 12.38
CA GLN A 124 -2.97 5.77 12.04
C GLN A 124 -2.06 4.62 12.49
N ASP A 125 -2.65 3.45 12.75
CA ASP A 125 -1.87 2.24 13.01
C ASP A 125 -0.88 2.00 11.87
N ALA A 126 0.37 1.74 12.23
CA ALA A 126 1.43 1.45 11.28
C ALA A 126 1.25 0.04 10.72
N VAL A 127 1.31 -0.10 9.41
CA VAL A 127 1.35 -1.42 8.76
C VAL A 127 2.78 -1.73 8.37
N LEU A 128 3.36 -2.74 9.03
CA LEU A 128 4.65 -3.30 8.68
C LEU A 128 4.48 -4.61 7.91
N ALA A 129 5.35 -4.86 6.94
CA ALA A 129 5.32 -6.08 6.15
C ALA A 129 6.71 -6.68 5.95
N ALA A 130 6.77 -8.00 5.86
CA ALA A 130 7.97 -8.72 5.45
C ALA A 130 7.59 -9.85 4.50
N SER A 131 8.37 -10.03 3.43
CA SER A 131 8.29 -11.24 2.61
C SER A 131 9.07 -12.35 3.31
N MET A 132 8.39 -13.46 3.59
CA MET A 132 8.93 -14.63 4.24
C MET A 132 9.39 -15.63 3.17
N PRO A 133 10.51 -16.33 3.39
CA PRO A 133 10.92 -17.42 2.52
C PRO A 133 9.84 -18.52 2.55
N PRO A 134 9.67 -19.25 1.42
CA PRO A 134 8.64 -20.28 1.30
C PRO A 134 9.01 -21.56 2.07
N GLU A 135 10.22 -21.69 2.62
CA GLU A 135 10.54 -22.79 3.50
C GLU A 135 9.66 -22.77 4.76
N HIS A 136 9.35 -23.95 5.30
CA HIS A 136 8.54 -24.13 6.51
C HIS A 136 7.06 -23.74 6.37
N LEU A 137 6.46 -23.99 5.19
CA LEU A 137 5.05 -23.64 4.95
C LEU A 137 4.08 -24.19 6.01
N ASP A 138 4.37 -25.38 6.54
CA ASP A 138 3.41 -26.13 7.35
C ASP A 138 3.54 -25.91 8.88
N ASP A 139 4.45 -25.06 9.34
CA ASP A 139 4.73 -24.92 10.77
C ASP A 139 4.43 -23.51 11.30
N ALA A 140 3.24 -23.39 11.90
CA ALA A 140 2.74 -22.15 12.51
C ALA A 140 3.46 -21.77 13.82
N ALA A 141 4.33 -22.63 14.37
CA ALA A 141 4.98 -22.44 15.66
C ALA A 141 6.42 -21.89 15.58
N GLY A 142 6.99 -21.71 14.38
CA GLY A 142 8.40 -21.36 14.20
C GLY A 142 8.72 -19.88 14.01
N TRP A 143 7.83 -18.95 14.38
CA TRP A 143 8.08 -17.53 14.20
C TRP A 143 7.65 -16.64 15.38
N THR A 144 8.43 -15.59 15.61
CA THR A 144 8.20 -14.52 16.59
C THR A 144 8.44 -13.17 15.92
N TYR A 145 8.04 -12.07 16.55
CA TYR A 145 8.32 -10.74 16.01
C TYR A 145 8.58 -9.70 17.11
N GLU A 146 9.33 -8.67 16.74
CA GLU A 146 9.54 -7.47 17.54
C GLU A 146 9.31 -6.23 16.68
N VAL A 147 8.52 -5.29 17.16
CA VAL A 147 8.27 -3.99 16.53
C VAL A 147 8.83 -2.90 17.42
N VAL A 148 9.53 -1.95 16.82
CA VAL A 148 10.23 -0.87 17.52
C VAL A 148 9.74 0.51 17.10
N ASP A 149 9.87 1.47 18.00
CA ASP A 149 9.72 2.89 17.72
C ASP A 149 11.02 3.54 17.21
N ALA A 150 10.97 4.84 16.91
CA ALA A 150 12.12 5.60 16.41
C ALA A 150 13.30 5.69 17.40
N ALA A 151 13.07 5.44 18.69
CA ALA A 151 14.11 5.40 19.72
C ALA A 151 14.73 4.00 19.87
N GLY A 152 14.22 3.00 19.15
CA GLY A 152 14.62 1.60 19.25
C GLY A 152 13.98 0.86 20.42
N GLY A 153 12.95 1.43 21.06
CA GLY A 153 12.19 0.77 22.10
C GLY A 153 11.19 -0.22 21.51
N VAL A 154 11.09 -1.43 22.07
CA VAL A 154 10.08 -2.42 21.67
C VAL A 154 8.70 -1.94 22.10
N VAL A 155 7.80 -1.76 21.13
CA VAL A 155 6.41 -1.31 21.35
C VAL A 155 5.40 -2.44 21.21
N MET A 156 5.79 -3.57 20.60
CA MET A 156 4.96 -4.76 20.44
C MET A 156 5.84 -5.97 20.10
N SER A 157 5.53 -7.15 20.65
CA SER A 157 6.21 -8.40 20.31
C SER A 157 5.31 -9.62 20.54
N ARG A 158 5.72 -10.77 19.97
CA ARG A 158 5.14 -12.09 20.23
C ARG A 158 6.22 -13.15 20.07
#